data_AF-A0A5N9G1S4-F1
#
_entry.id   AF-A0A5N9G1S4-F1
#
_cell.length_a   1.000
_cell.length_b   1.000
_cell.length_c   1.000
_cell.angle_alpha   90.00
_cell.angle_beta   90.00
_cell.angle_gamma   90.00
#
_symmetry.space_group_name_H-M   'P 1'
#
loop_
_entity.id
_entity.type
_entity.pdbx_description
1 polymer ?
#
loop_
_entity_poly.entity_id
_entity_poly.type
_entity_poly.pdbx_seq_one_letter_code
_entity_poly.pdbx_strand_id
1 'polypeptide(L)'
;MNSLIHIRLGTDHDCDHEICILSKEDMGKTTNSARNAQLNLALLNNGVHSGTRFIMSAFHTEKDIARTAEAFGNALADVRAEGLI
;
A
#
# COMPACT_ATOMS: atom_id res chain seq x y z
N MET A 1 10.43 14.08 -12.87
CA MET A 1 10.92 12.86 -12.21
C MET A 1 9.72 12.16 -11.61
N ASN A 2 9.58 10.85 -11.81
CA ASN A 2 8.47 10.07 -11.25
C ASN A 2 9.07 8.96 -10.39
N SER A 3 8.46 8.72 -9.22
CA SER A 3 8.79 7.61 -8.34
C SER A 3 7.71 6.54 -8.46
N LEU A 4 8.14 5.28 -8.45
CA LEU A 4 7.23 4.14 -8.37
C LEU A 4 7.21 3.66 -6.92
N ILE A 5 6.03 3.62 -6.33
CA ILE A 5 5.84 3.16 -4.95
C ILE A 5 5.26 1.75 -5.00
N HIS A 6 5.91 0.82 -4.30
CA HIS A 6 5.45 -0.56 -4.10
C HIS A 6 5.25 -0.82 -2.61
N ILE A 7 4.02 -1.11 -2.22
CA ILE A 7 3.67 -1.46 -0.84
C ILE A 7 3.52 -2.98 -0.73
N ARG A 8 4.11 -3.54 0.31
CA ARG A 8 3.99 -4.96 0.68
C ARG A 8 3.40 -5.05 2.07
N LEU A 9 2.38 -5.88 2.24
CA LEU A 9 1.64 -6.05 3.50
C LEU A 9 1.69 -7.52 3.95
N GLY A 10 1.57 -7.78 5.25
CA GLY A 10 1.45 -9.13 5.80
C GLY A 10 2.77 -9.90 5.96
N THR A 11 3.89 -9.19 6.03
CA THR A 11 5.16 -9.70 6.54
C THR A 11 5.83 -8.61 7.34
N ASP A 12 6.56 -8.97 8.37
CA ASP A 12 7.31 -8.01 9.18
C ASP A 12 8.50 -7.45 8.39
N HIS A 13 8.86 -6.21 8.73
CA HIS A 13 9.92 -5.46 8.10
C HIS A 13 11.15 -5.43 9.02
N ASP A 14 11.96 -6.50 8.96
CA ASP A 14 13.23 -6.61 9.70
C ASP A 14 14.43 -6.50 8.73
N CYS A 15 14.57 -5.33 8.10
CA CYS A 15 15.62 -4.99 7.13
C CYS A 15 16.16 -3.58 7.39
N ASP A 16 17.31 -3.26 6.80
CA ASP A 16 18.04 -1.98 6.93
C ASP A 16 17.37 -0.78 6.24
N HIS A 17 16.09 -0.91 5.86
CA HIS A 17 15.30 0.09 5.14
C HIS A 17 15.82 0.48 3.74
N GLU A 18 16.88 -0.16 3.25
CA GLU A 18 17.41 0.05 1.89
C GLU A 18 16.88 -1.03 0.94
N ILE A 19 17.12 -2.30 1.25
CA ILE A 19 16.64 -3.43 0.44
C ILE A 19 16.10 -4.53 1.34
N CYS A 20 14.80 -4.81 1.22
CA CYS A 20 14.16 -5.87 1.97
C CYS A 20 14.14 -7.15 1.15
N ILE A 21 15.02 -8.08 1.55
CA ILE A 21 15.10 -9.42 0.98
C ILE A 21 14.15 -10.31 1.77
N LEU A 22 13.02 -10.65 1.15
CA LEU A 22 12.05 -11.58 1.73
C LEU A 22 12.36 -13.00 1.27
N SER A 23 12.12 -13.97 2.16
CA SER A 23 12.09 -15.38 1.78
C SER A 23 10.99 -15.63 0.73
N LYS A 24 11.06 -16.75 0.00
CA LYS A 24 9.99 -17.12 -0.95
C LYS A 24 8.63 -17.23 -0.26
N GLU A 25 8.62 -17.74 0.97
CA GLU A 25 7.40 -17.89 1.78
C GLU A 25 6.82 -16.51 2.12
N ASP A 26 7.64 -15.61 2.65
CA ASP A 26 7.19 -14.28 3.07
C ASP A 26 6.79 -13.41 1.88
N MET A 27 7.52 -13.52 0.77
CA MET A 27 7.12 -12.88 -0.49
C MET A 27 5.72 -13.34 -0.91
N GLY A 28 5.40 -14.62 -0.74
CA GLY A 28 4.06 -15.17 -0.98
C GLY A 28 2.97 -14.55 -0.10
N LYS A 29 3.26 -14.33 1.19
CA LYS A 29 2.35 -13.64 2.14
C LYS A 29 2.06 -12.21 1.68
N THR A 30 3.04 -11.53 1.06
CA THR A 30 2.84 -10.16 0.53
C THR A 30 1.97 -10.06 -0.72
N THR A 31 1.73 -11.19 -1.41
CA THR A 31 0.93 -11.26 -2.64
C THR A 31 -0.48 -11.79 -2.46
N ASN A 32 -1.03 -11.76 -1.22
CA ASN A 32 -2.41 -12.16 -0.96
C ASN A 32 -3.41 -11.34 -1.80
N SER A 33 -4.12 -12.02 -2.71
CA SER A 33 -5.02 -11.39 -3.68
C SER A 33 -6.26 -10.77 -3.04
N ALA A 34 -6.85 -11.44 -2.04
CA ALA A 34 -8.04 -10.95 -1.35
C ALA A 34 -7.75 -9.64 -0.61
N ARG A 35 -6.65 -9.60 0.17
CA ARG A 35 -6.20 -8.37 0.84
C ARG A 35 -5.92 -7.25 -0.16
N ASN A 36 -5.21 -7.54 -1.26
CA ASN A 36 -4.85 -6.50 -2.23
C ASN A 36 -6.08 -5.95 -2.97
N ALA A 37 -7.08 -6.81 -3.27
CA ALA A 37 -8.33 -6.38 -3.85
C ALA A 37 -9.14 -5.50 -2.89
N GLN A 38 -9.21 -5.89 -1.61
CA GLN A 38 -9.90 -5.08 -0.59
C GLN A 38 -9.21 -3.75 -0.33
N LEU A 39 -7.88 -3.71 -0.31
CA LEU A 39 -7.14 -2.45 -0.21
C LEU A 39 -7.48 -1.50 -1.36
N ASN A 40 -7.51 -1.99 -2.60
CA ASN A 40 -7.91 -1.17 -3.76
C ASN A 40 -9.34 -0.64 -3.61
N LEU A 41 -10.30 -1.49 -3.21
CA LEU A 41 -11.69 -1.07 -2.99
C LEU A 41 -11.79 -0.01 -1.87
N ALA A 42 -11.09 -0.20 -0.76
CA ALA A 42 -11.09 0.75 0.35
C ALA A 42 -10.45 2.09 -0.06
N LEU A 43 -9.36 2.08 -0.84
CA LEU A 43 -8.75 3.29 -1.39
C LEU A 43 -9.72 4.03 -2.33
N LEU A 44 -10.42 3.29 -3.21
CA LEU A 44 -11.44 3.83 -4.10
C LEU A 44 -12.58 4.50 -3.32
N ASN A 45 -13.04 3.87 -2.22
CA ASN A 45 -14.04 4.46 -1.33
C ASN A 45 -13.55 5.74 -0.64
N ASN A 46 -12.24 5.87 -0.42
CA ASN A 46 -11.60 7.09 0.08
C ASN A 46 -11.23 8.09 -1.05
N GLY A 47 -11.70 7.86 -2.27
CA GLY A 47 -11.54 8.77 -3.41
C GLY A 47 -10.16 8.76 -4.04
N VAL A 48 -9.36 7.71 -3.80
CA VAL A 48 -8.03 7.51 -4.40
C VAL A 48 -8.04 6.21 -5.20
N HIS A 49 -7.81 6.30 -6.51
CA HIS A 49 -7.57 5.09 -7.32
C HIS A 49 -6.09 4.71 -7.23
N SER A 50 -5.80 3.70 -6.41
CA SER A 50 -4.46 3.18 -6.19
C SER A 50 -4.55 1.70 -5.78
N GLY A 51 -3.42 1.08 -5.45
CA GLY A 51 -3.36 -0.25 -4.89
C GLY A 51 -2.03 -0.45 -4.19
N THR A 52 -1.46 -1.65 -4.32
CA THR A 52 -0.10 -1.91 -3.82
C THR A 52 0.99 -1.30 -4.69
N ARG A 53 0.64 -0.69 -5.83
CA ARG A 53 1.56 -0.08 -6.78
C ARG A 53 0.97 1.18 -7.39
N PHE A 54 1.70 2.28 -7.33
CA PHE A 54 1.26 3.55 -7.92
C PHE A 54 2.44 4.47 -8.20
N ILE A 55 2.20 5.49 -9.01
CA ILE A 55 3.22 6.45 -9.46
C ILE A 55 3.00 7.77 -8.72
N MET A 56 4.07 8.26 -8.12
CA MET A 56 4.14 9.63 -7.62
C MET A 56 4.95 10.47 -8.61
N SER A 57 4.31 11.42 -9.26
CA SER A 57 4.96 12.36 -10.18
C SER A 57 5.24 13.71 -9.50
N ALA A 58 6.15 14.48 -10.10
CA ALA A 58 6.44 15.86 -9.70
C ALA A 58 5.26 16.84 -9.87
N PHE A 59 4.12 16.40 -10.43
CA PHE A 59 2.92 17.22 -10.57
C PHE A 59 1.98 17.14 -9.36
N HIS A 60 2.18 16.17 -8.45
CA HIS A 60 1.43 16.12 -7.21
C HIS A 60 1.89 17.23 -6.26
N THR A 61 0.94 17.95 -5.70
CA THR A 61 1.20 18.92 -4.65
C THR A 61 1.33 18.23 -3.29
N GLU A 62 1.88 18.93 -2.29
CA GLU A 62 1.88 18.47 -0.89
C GLU A 62 0.47 18.11 -0.41
N LYS A 63 -0.55 18.83 -0.88
CA LYS A 63 -1.95 18.54 -0.56
C LYS A 63 -2.43 17.22 -1.16
N ASP A 64 -2.03 16.93 -2.40
CA ASP A 64 -2.37 15.65 -3.05
C ASP A 64 -1.71 14.47 -2.32
N ILE A 65 -0.45 14.65 -1.90
CA ILE A 65 0.31 13.68 -1.12
C ILE A 65 -0.37 13.45 0.25
N ALA A 66 -0.68 14.52 0.99
CA ALA A 66 -1.32 14.43 2.29
C ALA A 66 -2.68 13.74 2.23
N ARG A 67 -3.53 14.10 1.24
CA ARG A 67 -4.82 13.45 1.01
C ARG A 67 -4.66 11.97 0.67
N THR A 68 -3.65 11.62 -0.12
CA THR A 68 -3.36 10.23 -0.46
C THR A 68 -2.91 9.45 0.76
N ALA A 69 -2.04 10.01 1.60
CA ALA A 69 -1.60 9.38 2.84
C ALA A 69 -2.77 9.14 3.82
N GLU A 70 -3.68 10.12 3.95
CA GLU A 70 -4.90 9.97 4.75
C GLU A 70 -5.80 8.84 4.21
N ALA A 71 -6.03 8.79 2.89
CA ALA A 71 -6.80 7.72 2.27
C ALA A 71 -6.17 6.33 2.49
N PHE A 72 -4.84 6.22 2.46
CA PHE A 72 -4.14 4.99 2.81
C PHE A 72 -4.33 4.60 4.28
N GLY A 73 -4.27 5.56 5.21
CA GLY A 73 -4.52 5.33 6.62
C GLY A 73 -5.92 4.76 6.87
N ASN A 74 -6.95 5.38 6.27
CA ASN A 74 -8.33 4.91 6.36
C ASN A 74 -8.51 3.54 5.72
N ALA A 75 -7.99 3.35 4.51
CA ALA A 75 -8.11 2.07 3.80
C ALA A 75 -7.41 0.92 4.53
N LEU A 76 -6.28 1.17 5.20
CA LEU A 76 -5.62 0.17 6.04
C LEU A 76 -6.46 -0.15 7.28
N ALA A 77 -7.11 0.84 7.90
CA ALA A 77 -8.04 0.58 9.01
C ALA A 77 -9.22 -0.30 8.57
N ASP A 78 -9.80 -0.03 7.38
CA ASP A 78 -10.89 -0.82 6.81
C ASP A 78 -10.45 -2.27 6.54
N VAL A 79 -9.29 -2.47 5.88
CA VAL A 79 -8.75 -3.80 5.60
C VAL A 79 -8.44 -4.58 6.89
N ARG A 80 -8.00 -3.89 7.95
CA ARG A 80 -7.80 -4.49 9.28
C ARG A 80 -9.11 -4.92 9.92
N ALA A 81 -10.17 -4.11 9.81
CA ALA A 81 -11.48 -4.44 10.36
C ALA A 81 -12.07 -5.72 9.72
N GLU A 82 -11.73 -5.98 8.46
CA GLU A 82 -12.06 -7.21 7.73
C GLU A 82 -11.17 -8.42 8.09
N GLY A 83 -10.19 -8.27 9.00
CA GLY A 83 -9.28 -9.33 9.43
C GLY A 83 -8.25 -9.75 8.37
N LEU A 84 -7.96 -8.89 7.40
CA LEU A 84 -7.04 -9.18 6.28
C LEU A 84 -5.60 -8.71 6.52
N ILE A 85 -5.36 -7.99 7.62
CA ILE A 85 -4.05 -7.57 8.15
C ILE A 85 -4.06 -7.48 9.67
#